data_AF-A0A7H4P0D0-F1
#
_entry.id   AF-A0A7H4P0D0-F1
#
_cell.length_a   1.000
_cell.length_b   1.000
_cell.length_c   1.000
_cell.angle_alpha   90.00
_cell.angle_beta   90.00
_cell.angle_gamma   90.00
#
_symmetry.space_group_name_H-M   'P 1'
#
loop_
_entity.id
_entity.type
_entity.pdbx_description
1 polymer ?
#
loop_
_entity_poly.entity_id
_entity_poly.type
_entity_poly.pdbx_seq_one_letter_code
_entity_poly.pdbx_strand_id
1 'polypeptide(L)'
;MLWGARVDLQICLLGVLFPFMLGTALGALAGYSGGVVDALVMRVIDIVLAFPFLVLMLAIIAILGPGLSSFYIAMAMVGWVSYARLVRAQVLTLNSAILFWRPAVWATAICGFCSAICCRTR
;
A
#
# COMPACT_ATOMS: atom_id res chain seq x y z
N MET A 1 -6.73 -11.14 -32.16
CA MET A 1 -6.69 -11.22 -30.69
C MET A 1 -5.43 -10.58 -30.09
N LEU A 2 -4.23 -10.71 -30.69
CA LEU A 2 -2.98 -10.09 -30.21
C LEU A 2 -2.95 -8.55 -30.13
N TRP A 3 -3.78 -7.85 -30.91
CA TRP A 3 -3.83 -6.38 -30.88
C TRP A 3 -4.48 -5.81 -29.61
N GLY A 4 -5.54 -6.45 -29.10
CA GLY A 4 -6.18 -6.04 -27.85
C GLY A 4 -5.25 -6.25 -26.65
N ALA A 5 -4.53 -7.37 -26.64
CA ALA A 5 -3.58 -7.68 -25.56
C ALA A 5 -2.49 -6.62 -25.38
N ARG A 6 -1.98 -6.00 -26.46
CA ARG A 6 -0.98 -4.93 -26.34
C ARG A 6 -1.54 -3.69 -25.67
N VAL A 7 -2.77 -3.30 -26.01
CA VAL A 7 -3.45 -2.13 -25.47
C VAL A 7 -3.80 -2.36 -24.00
N ASP A 8 -4.37 -3.52 -23.65
CA ASP A 8 -4.67 -3.87 -22.26
C ASP A 8 -3.41 -3.93 -21.39
N LEU A 9 -2.32 -4.50 -21.91
CA LEU A 9 -1.05 -4.55 -21.18
C LEU A 9 -0.50 -3.14 -20.89
N GLN A 10 -0.60 -2.23 -21.87
CA GLN A 10 -0.21 -0.83 -21.70
C GLN A 10 -1.09 -0.11 -20.67
N ILE A 11 -2.41 -0.31 -20.73
CA ILE A 11 -3.37 0.32 -19.80
C ILE A 11 -3.12 -0.15 -18.37
N CYS A 12 -2.97 -1.46 -18.16
CA CYS A 12 -2.70 -2.03 -16.84
C CYS A 12 -1.35 -1.56 -16.30
N LEU A 13 -0.31 -1.52 -17.13
CA LEU A 13 1.02 -1.12 -16.69
C LEU A 13 1.05 0.36 -16.29
N LEU A 14 0.65 1.26 -17.19
CA LEU A 14 0.67 2.71 -16.93
C LEU A 14 -0.37 3.10 -15.87
N GLY A 15 -1.58 2.54 -15.96
CA GLY A 15 -2.68 2.83 -15.04
C GLY A 15 -2.39 2.42 -13.60
N VAL A 16 -1.52 1.44 -13.37
CA VAL A 16 -1.09 1.02 -12.02
C VAL A 16 0.17 1.75 -11.57
N LEU A 17 1.15 1.98 -12.46
CA LEU A 17 2.47 2.50 -12.08
C LEU A 17 2.39 3.86 -11.36
N PHE A 18 1.59 4.79 -11.88
CA PHE A 18 1.44 6.13 -11.31
C PHE A 18 0.77 6.13 -9.93
N PRO A 19 -0.45 5.57 -9.76
CA PRO A 19 -1.07 5.53 -8.44
C PRO A 19 -0.29 4.65 -7.45
N PHE A 20 0.44 3.64 -7.93
CA PHE A 20 1.33 2.86 -7.08
C PHE A 20 2.49 3.70 -6.53
N MET A 21 3.19 4.47 -7.38
CA MET A 21 4.29 5.34 -6.93
C MET A 21 3.81 6.42 -5.95
N LEU A 22 2.72 7.11 -6.28
CA LEU A 22 2.17 8.15 -5.41
C LEU A 22 1.63 7.58 -4.09
N GLY A 23 0.88 6.49 -4.17
CA GLY A 23 0.28 5.84 -3.00
C GLY A 23 1.33 5.22 -2.08
N THR A 24 2.38 4.60 -2.62
CA THR A 24 3.46 4.04 -1.80
C THR A 24 4.26 5.13 -1.09
N ALA A 25 4.61 6.22 -1.78
CA ALA A 25 5.31 7.34 -1.17
C ALA A 25 4.48 7.97 -0.03
N LEU A 26 3.21 8.30 -0.29
CA LEU A 26 2.33 8.89 0.72
C LEU A 26 1.99 7.94 1.86
N GLY A 27 1.76 6.66 1.56
CA GLY A 27 1.46 5.63 2.56
C GLY A 27 2.66 5.33 3.48
N ALA A 28 3.88 5.35 2.94
CA ALA A 28 5.10 5.21 3.73
C ALA A 28 5.34 6.42 4.65
N LEU A 29 5.13 7.63 4.13
CA LEU A 29 5.24 8.87 4.91
C LEU A 29 4.22 8.93 6.06
N ALA A 30 2.97 8.55 5.79
CA ALA A 30 1.91 8.49 6.81
C ALA A 30 2.22 7.41 7.86
N GLY A 31 2.61 6.21 7.42
CA GLY A 31 2.95 5.09 8.30
C GLY A 31 4.16 5.35 9.22
N TYR A 32 5.15 6.16 8.78
CA TYR A 32 6.32 6.50 9.59
C TYR A 32 6.04 7.59 10.63
N SER A 33 5.20 8.58 10.29
CA SER A 33 4.99 9.76 11.13
C SER A 33 4.01 9.55 12.28
N GLY A 34 3.12 8.54 12.21
CA GLY A 34 2.38 7.99 13.36
C GLY A 34 1.57 8.97 14.22
N GLY A 35 1.36 10.20 13.76
CA GLY A 35 0.89 11.34 14.55
C GLY A 35 -0.30 12.09 13.92
N VAL A 36 -0.41 13.39 14.19
CA VAL A 36 -1.55 14.22 13.74
C VAL A 36 -1.64 14.32 12.21
N VAL A 37 -0.49 14.35 11.52
CA VAL A 37 -0.43 14.40 10.05
C VAL A 37 -1.06 13.16 9.43
N ASP A 38 -0.81 12.00 10.02
CA ASP A 38 -1.35 10.72 9.59
C ASP A 38 -2.88 10.64 9.77
N ALA A 39 -3.41 11.21 10.85
CA ALA A 39 -4.86 11.32 11.07
C ALA A 39 -5.54 12.27 10.06
N LEU A 40 -4.89 13.39 9.69
CA LEU A 40 -5.40 14.30 8.68
C LEU A 40 -5.41 13.67 7.29
N VAL A 41 -4.31 13.01 6.90
CA VAL A 41 -4.21 12.32 5.61
C VAL A 41 -5.25 11.21 5.51
N MET A 42 -5.45 10.41 6.58
CA MET A 42 -6.49 9.39 6.55
C MET A 42 -7.90 9.95 6.49
N ARG A 43 -8.17 11.10 7.13
CA ARG A 43 -9.47 11.75 6.94
C ARG A 43 -9.73 12.15 5.50
N VAL A 44 -8.75 12.72 4.82
CA VAL A 44 -8.91 13.08 3.39
C VAL A 44 -9.17 11.82 2.56
N ILE A 45 -8.40 10.76 2.81
CA ILE A 45 -8.58 9.45 2.18
C ILE A 45 -10.01 8.93 2.41
N ASP A 46 -10.49 8.89 3.65
CA ASP A 46 -11.81 8.37 4.01
C ASP A 46 -12.94 9.18 3.36
N ILE A 47 -12.79 10.50 3.22
CA ILE A 47 -13.75 11.36 2.50
C ILE A 47 -13.81 10.99 1.01
N VAL A 48 -12.66 10.76 0.37
CA VAL A 48 -12.60 10.36 -1.04
C VAL A 48 -13.27 9.00 -1.27
N LEU A 49 -13.16 8.10 -0.30
CA LEU A 49 -13.67 6.73 -0.39
C LEU A 49 -15.12 6.56 0.02
N ALA A 50 -15.69 7.54 0.69
CA ALA A 50 -17.13 7.62 0.90
C ALA A 50 -17.88 7.61 -0.46
N PHE A 51 -17.23 8.12 -1.52
CA PHE A 51 -17.69 7.99 -2.88
C PHE A 51 -17.20 6.65 -3.49
N PRO A 52 -18.09 5.86 -4.10
CA PRO A 52 -17.67 4.65 -4.79
C PRO A 52 -16.62 4.98 -5.86
N PHE A 53 -15.50 4.25 -5.83
CA PHE A 53 -14.34 4.52 -6.70
C PHE A 53 -14.73 4.72 -8.17
N LEU A 54 -15.60 3.84 -8.70
CA LEU A 54 -16.08 3.90 -10.07
C LEU A 54 -16.82 5.21 -10.39
N VAL A 55 -17.63 5.72 -9.45
CA VAL A 55 -18.43 6.93 -9.66
C VAL A 55 -17.53 8.16 -9.76
N LEU A 56 -16.56 8.29 -8.85
CA LEU A 56 -15.61 9.41 -8.86
C LEU A 56 -14.76 9.39 -10.13
N MET A 57 -14.31 8.21 -10.54
CA MET A 57 -13.48 8.02 -11.72
C MET A 57 -14.24 8.40 -13.00
N LEU A 58 -15.47 7.90 -13.15
CA LEU A 58 -16.35 8.24 -14.27
C LEU A 58 -16.70 9.72 -14.30
N ALA A 59 -16.90 10.36 -13.14
CA ALA A 59 -17.15 11.81 -13.08
C ALA A 59 -15.97 12.62 -13.63
N ILE A 60 -14.73 12.25 -13.29
CA ILE A 60 -13.52 12.91 -13.81
C ILE A 60 -13.41 12.68 -15.33
N ILE A 61 -13.60 11.44 -15.80
CA ILE A 61 -13.56 11.14 -17.24
C ILE A 61 -14.65 11.91 -17.99
N ALA A 62 -15.85 12.04 -17.43
CA ALA A 62 -16.94 12.77 -18.04
C ALA A 62 -16.62 14.26 -18.24
N ILE A 63 -15.88 14.86 -17.31
CA ILE A 63 -15.45 16.27 -17.40
C ILE A 63 -14.30 16.45 -18.40
N LEU A 64 -13.31 15.55 -18.39
CA LEU A 64 -12.13 15.63 -19.26
C LEU A 64 -12.40 15.15 -20.70
N GLY A 65 -13.50 14.41 -20.90
CA GLY A 65 -13.86 13.76 -22.16
C GLY A 65 -13.36 12.31 -22.25
N PRO A 66 -14.03 11.46 -23.05
CA PRO A 66 -13.68 10.05 -23.17
C PRO A 66 -12.36 9.85 -23.91
N GLY A 67 -11.44 9.08 -23.33
CA GLY A 67 -10.15 8.74 -23.93
C GLY A 67 -9.21 8.02 -22.98
N LEU A 68 -8.15 7.41 -23.55
CA LEU A 68 -7.11 6.70 -22.78
C LEU A 68 -6.33 7.65 -21.85
N SER A 69 -6.06 8.88 -22.31
CA SER A 69 -5.38 9.91 -21.52
C SER A 69 -6.19 10.33 -20.30
N SER A 70 -7.49 10.59 -20.47
CA SER A 70 -8.40 10.94 -19.38
C SER A 70 -8.47 9.82 -18.33
N PHE A 71 -8.46 8.56 -18.78
CA PHE A 71 -8.40 7.42 -17.87
C PHE A 71 -7.12 7.42 -17.03
N TYR A 72 -5.95 7.64 -17.64
CA TYR A 72 -4.68 7.70 -16.91
C TYR A 72 -4.66 8.85 -15.88
N ILE A 73 -5.16 10.02 -16.25
CA ILE A 73 -5.23 11.18 -15.34
C ILE A 73 -6.17 10.89 -14.17
N ALA A 74 -7.35 10.35 -14.45
CA ALA A 74 -8.32 9.99 -13.40
C ALA A 74 -7.77 8.90 -12.46
N MET A 75 -7.07 7.89 -12.98
CA MET A 75 -6.39 6.88 -12.17
C MET A 75 -5.28 7.48 -11.30
N ALA A 76 -4.47 8.38 -11.84
CA ALA A 76 -3.41 9.04 -11.08
C ALA A 76 -3.96 9.89 -9.94
N MET A 77 -5.10 10.56 -10.15
CA MET A 77 -5.75 11.43 -9.17
C MET A 77 -6.48 10.68 -8.05
N VAL A 78 -6.99 9.48 -8.32
CA VAL A 78 -7.87 8.75 -7.39
C VAL A 78 -7.26 7.43 -6.90
N GLY A 79 -6.60 6.69 -7.79
CA GLY A 79 -6.12 5.33 -7.53
C GLY A 79 -5.08 5.24 -6.41
N TRP A 80 -4.33 6.31 -6.15
CA TRP A 80 -3.27 6.35 -5.12
C TRP A 80 -3.80 6.11 -3.70
N VAL A 81 -5.06 6.47 -3.44
CA VAL A 81 -5.72 6.38 -2.14
C VAL A 81 -5.76 4.92 -1.62
N SER A 82 -6.05 3.97 -2.50
CA SER A 82 -6.10 2.55 -2.15
C SER A 82 -4.71 1.99 -1.82
N TYR A 83 -3.70 2.36 -2.61
CA TYR A 83 -2.32 1.96 -2.38
C TYR A 83 -1.74 2.55 -1.09
N ALA A 84 -2.06 3.82 -0.79
CA ALA A 84 -1.60 4.49 0.44
C ALA A 84 -2.06 3.77 1.71
N ARG A 85 -3.32 3.30 1.76
CA ARG A 85 -3.84 2.53 2.89
C ARG A 85 -3.21 1.16 3.01
N LEU A 86 -3.01 0.48 1.89
CA LEU A 86 -2.34 -0.82 1.82
C LEU A 86 -0.92 -0.74 2.40
N VAL A 87 -0.15 0.26 1.98
CA VAL A 87 1.23 0.45 2.46
C VAL A 87 1.26 0.87 3.92
N ARG A 88 0.37 1.77 4.36
CA ARG A 88 0.26 2.11 5.78
C ARG A 88 -0.03 0.87 6.64
N ALA A 89 -0.96 0.01 6.22
CA ALA A 89 -1.28 -1.22 6.95
C ALA A 89 -0.06 -2.14 7.07
N GLN A 90 0.74 -2.25 6.01
CA GLN A 90 2.00 -3.01 6.03
C GLN A 90 3.02 -2.39 6.99
N VAL A 91 3.20 -1.06 6.99
CA VAL A 91 4.14 -0.35 7.88
C VAL A 91 3.74 -0.50 9.36
N LEU A 92 2.45 -0.39 9.67
CA LEU A 92 1.95 -0.64 11.03
C LEU A 92 2.18 -2.09 11.46
N THR A 93 1.99 -3.05 10.55
CA THR A 93 2.25 -4.47 10.82
C THR A 93 3.74 -4.74 11.05
N LEU A 94 4.63 -4.07 10.33
CA LEU A 94 6.08 -4.19 10.56
C LEU A 94 6.48 -3.63 11.94
N ASN A 95 5.83 -2.56 12.39
CA ASN A 95 6.07 -1.97 13.71
C ASN A 95 5.53 -2.87 14.85
N SER A 96 4.38 -3.54 14.66
CA SER A 96 3.92 -4.52 15.65
C SER A 96 4.74 -5.82 15.64
N ALA A 97 5.16 -6.28 14.45
CA ALA A 97 5.99 -7.49 14.31
C ALA A 97 7.39 -7.34 14.92
N ILE A 98 8.03 -6.17 14.82
CA ILE A 98 9.35 -5.94 15.44
C ILE A 98 9.28 -6.01 16.98
N LEU A 99 8.14 -5.63 17.58
CA LEU A 99 7.93 -5.75 19.02
C LEU A 99 7.73 -7.21 19.45
N PHE A 100 7.00 -8.00 18.66
CA PHE A 100 6.76 -9.43 18.93
C PHE A 100 8.02 -10.28 18.80
N TRP A 101 8.91 -9.96 17.85
CA TRP A 101 10.17 -10.69 17.66
C TRP A 101 11.23 -10.41 18.74
N ARG A 102 11.14 -9.31 19.51
CA ARG A 102 12.15 -8.98 20.54
C ARG A 102 12.32 -10.08 21.61
N PRO A 103 11.28 -10.65 22.22
CA PRO A 103 11.45 -11.81 23.12
C PRO A 103 11.55 -13.16 22.37
N ALA A 104 10.99 -13.31 21.17
CA ALA A 104 10.98 -14.59 20.44
C ALA A 104 12.32 -14.93 19.74
N VAL A 105 13.04 -13.94 19.19
CA VAL A 105 14.43 -14.14 18.70
C VAL A 105 15.35 -14.46 19.86
N TRP A 106 15.24 -13.73 20.98
CA TRP A 106 16.04 -14.03 22.18
C TRP A 106 15.69 -15.40 22.76
N ALA A 107 14.41 -15.80 22.78
CA ALA A 107 14.00 -17.12 23.24
C ALA A 107 14.49 -18.25 22.32
N THR A 108 14.43 -18.10 20.99
CA THR A 108 14.97 -19.12 20.07
C THR A 108 16.50 -19.14 20.03
N ALA A 109 17.17 -17.99 20.16
CA ALA A 109 18.62 -17.91 20.29
C ALA A 109 19.13 -18.49 21.62
N ILE A 110 18.46 -18.18 22.75
CA ILE A 110 18.82 -18.72 24.08
C ILE A 110 18.42 -20.19 24.22
N CYS A 111 17.23 -20.62 23.79
CA CYS A 111 16.83 -22.03 23.85
C CYS A 111 17.65 -22.90 22.89
N GLY A 112 18.01 -22.39 21.70
CA GLY A 112 18.92 -23.08 20.78
C GLY A 112 20.31 -23.31 21.38
N PHE A 113 20.81 -22.34 22.17
CA PHE A 113 22.10 -22.47 22.87
C PHE A 113 22.02 -23.35 24.13
N CYS A 114 20.92 -23.26 24.90
CA CYS A 114 20.71 -24.06 26.12
C CYS A 114 20.49 -25.56 25.80
N SER A 115 19.79 -25.88 24.72
CA SER A 115 19.59 -27.27 24.29
C SER A 115 20.88 -27.93 23.77
N ALA A 116 21.81 -27.15 23.20
CA ALA A 116 23.12 -27.65 22.76
C ALA A 116 24.09 -27.92 23.92
N ILE A 117 24.00 -27.15 25.01
CA ILE A 117 24.82 -27.34 26.22
C ILE A 117 24.26 -28.43 27.13
N CYS A 118 22.94 -28.51 27.31
CA CYS A 118 22.32 -29.48 28.23
C CYS A 118 22.33 -30.92 27.69
N CYS A 119 22.50 -31.12 26.38
CA CYS A 119 22.53 -32.44 25.75
C CYS A 119 23.95 -33.04 25.65
N ARG A 120 25.00 -32.32 26.08
CA ARG A 120 26.41 -32.77 25.99
C ARG A 120 27.02 -33.19 27.33
N THR A 121 26.29 -33.08 28.44
CA THR A 121 26.73 -33.47 29.79
C THR A 121 25.96 -34.66 30.38
N ARG A 122 25.34 -35.50 29.55
CA ARG A 122 24.76 -36.78 29.97
C ARG A 122 25.26 -37.93 29.09
#